data_AF-A0A2V9PA32-F1
#
_entry.id   AF-A0A2V9PA32-F1
#
_cell.length_a   1.000
_cell.length_b   1.000
_cell.length_c   1.000
_cell.angle_alpha   90.00
_cell.angle_beta   90.00
_cell.angle_gamma   90.00
#
_symmetry.space_group_name_H-M   'P 1'
#
loop_
_entity.id
_entity.type
_entity.pdbx_description
1 polymer ?
#
loop_
_entity_poly.entity_id
_entity_poly.type
_entity_poly.pdbx_seq_one_letter_code
_entity_poly.pdbx_strand_id
1 'polypeptide(L)'
;MPISFSMIVLSSQLVIAVADQVPNFDIAKSCKLDVAATTGLTDNQPVKSCMNDEQKAQQQLASQWSTFPAANKAQCGSMEAIGDTPSYVSLLTCLQMDQIAK
;
A
#
# COMPACT_ATOMS: atom_id res chain seq x y z
N MET A 1 32.95 36.92 27.79
CA MET A 1 31.76 36.39 28.50
C MET A 1 30.81 37.55 28.76
N PRO A 2 29.48 37.34 28.86
CA PRO A 2 28.64 36.20 28.47
C PRO A 2 27.57 36.65 27.42
N ILE A 3 26.46 36.00 27.04
CA ILE A 3 25.87 34.65 27.19
C ILE A 3 25.48 34.16 25.76
N SER A 4 25.53 32.87 25.45
CA SER A 4 24.96 32.28 24.23
C SER A 4 23.48 31.89 24.40
N PHE A 5 22.63 32.05 23.39
CA PHE A 5 21.32 31.38 23.34
C PHE A 5 21.04 30.77 21.96
N SER A 6 21.53 29.54 21.77
CA SER A 6 21.09 28.68 20.67
C SER A 6 19.66 28.21 20.95
N MET A 7 18.68 28.68 20.18
CA MET A 7 17.33 28.12 20.23
C MET A 7 17.32 26.75 19.57
N ILE A 8 17.50 25.70 20.37
CA ILE A 8 17.24 24.33 19.93
C ILE A 8 15.72 24.15 19.92
N VAL A 9 15.11 24.36 18.75
CA VAL A 9 13.70 24.02 18.53
C VAL A 9 13.60 22.50 18.49
N LEU A 10 13.27 21.89 19.63
CA LEU A 10 12.81 20.49 19.68
C LEU A 10 11.44 20.42 19.00
N SER A 11 11.46 20.21 17.69
CA SER A 11 10.27 19.84 16.94
C SER A 11 9.88 18.42 17.35
N SER A 12 8.98 18.31 18.34
CA SER A 12 8.33 17.06 18.68
C SER A 12 7.55 16.56 17.47
N GLN A 13 8.18 15.67 16.70
CA GLN A 13 7.55 14.98 15.58
C GLN A 13 6.42 14.12 16.15
N LEU A 14 5.18 14.59 15.97
CA LEU A 14 4.00 13.82 16.30
C LEU A 14 4.00 12.58 15.40
N VAL A 15 4.43 11.45 15.95
CA VAL A 15 4.30 10.15 15.30
C VAL A 15 2.81 9.82 15.28
N ILE A 16 2.14 10.23 14.21
CA ILE A 16 0.76 9.83 13.92
C ILE A 16 0.81 8.31 13.77
N ALA A 17 0.19 7.60 14.71
CA ALA A 17 -0.04 6.18 14.60
C ALA A 17 -1.06 5.94 13.47
N VAL A 18 -0.56 5.87 12.24
CA VAL A 18 -1.30 5.25 11.13
C VAL A 18 -1.69 3.86 11.60
N ALA A 19 -2.98 3.53 11.51
CA ALA A 19 -3.46 2.22 11.93
C ALA A 19 -2.70 1.15 11.14
N ASP A 20 -1.88 0.34 11.83
CA ASP A 20 -1.01 -0.67 11.20
C ASP A 20 -1.79 -1.92 10.79
N GLN A 21 -2.82 -1.71 9.97
CA GLN A 21 -3.66 -2.75 9.39
C GLN A 21 -3.46 -2.76 7.88
N VAL A 22 -3.66 -3.93 7.28
CA VAL A 22 -3.72 -4.06 5.81
C VAL A 22 -4.82 -3.12 5.30
N PRO A 23 -4.54 -2.24 4.32
CA PRO A 23 -5.53 -1.34 3.74
C PRO A 23 -6.78 -2.10 3.26
N ASN A 24 -7.94 -1.46 3.28
CA ASN A 24 -9.16 -2.02 2.70
C ASN A 24 -9.35 -1.46 1.28
N PHE A 25 -9.14 -2.30 0.27
CA PHE A 25 -9.31 -1.93 -1.14
C PHE A 25 -10.60 -2.54 -1.70
N ASP A 26 -11.36 -1.74 -2.46
CA ASP A 26 -12.50 -2.23 -3.23
C ASP A 26 -12.00 -2.92 -4.51
N ILE A 27 -11.52 -4.15 -4.34
CA ILE A 27 -10.98 -4.97 -5.44
C ILE A 27 -12.05 -5.28 -6.51
N ALA A 28 -13.34 -5.23 -6.18
CA ALA A 28 -14.40 -5.44 -7.16
C ALA A 28 -14.52 -4.24 -8.10
N LYS A 29 -14.39 -3.02 -7.57
CA LYS A 29 -14.26 -1.80 -8.36
C LYS A 29 -12.94 -1.79 -9.16
N SER A 30 -11.79 -2.03 -8.52
CA SER A 30 -10.48 -2.04 -9.20
C SER A 30 -10.47 -3.02 -10.38
N CYS A 31 -10.81 -4.30 -10.14
CA CYS A 31 -10.82 -5.32 -11.19
C CYS A 31 -11.79 -5.03 -12.34
N LYS A 32 -12.93 -4.39 -12.07
CA LYS A 32 -13.87 -4.02 -13.13
C LYS A 32 -13.32 -2.88 -14.00
N LEU A 33 -12.62 -1.92 -13.40
CA LEU A 33 -11.98 -0.82 -14.12
C LEU A 33 -10.77 -1.31 -14.93
N ASP A 34 -9.89 -2.11 -14.32
CA ASP A 34 -8.70 -2.67 -15.00
C ASP A 34 -9.08 -3.57 -16.18
N VAL A 35 -10.08 -4.45 -16.02
CA VAL A 35 -10.55 -5.31 -17.12
C VAL A 35 -11.16 -4.48 -18.26
N ALA A 36 -11.96 -3.46 -17.94
CA ALA A 36 -12.53 -2.58 -18.95
C ALA A 36 -11.44 -1.79 -19.70
N ALA A 37 -10.41 -1.32 -18.99
CA ALA A 37 -9.28 -0.59 -19.58
C ALA A 37 -8.35 -1.47 -20.43
N THR A 38 -8.12 -2.73 -20.01
CA THR A 38 -7.17 -3.64 -20.67
C THR A 38 -7.77 -4.46 -21.81
N THR A 39 -9.05 -4.83 -21.72
CA THR A 39 -9.71 -5.71 -22.70
C THR A 39 -10.74 -5.01 -23.58
N GLY A 40 -11.22 -3.84 -23.19
CA GLY A 40 -12.39 -3.19 -23.81
C GLY A 40 -13.71 -3.94 -23.59
N LEU A 41 -13.71 -5.02 -22.80
CA LEU A 41 -14.84 -5.88 -22.48
C LEU A 41 -15.18 -5.75 -21.00
N THR A 42 -16.46 -5.96 -20.66
CA THR A 42 -16.90 -6.13 -19.26
C THR A 42 -17.25 -7.59 -18.98
N ASP A 43 -16.44 -8.51 -19.52
CA ASP A 43 -16.68 -9.95 -19.37
C ASP A 43 -16.45 -10.42 -17.94
N ASN A 44 -17.32 -11.32 -17.48
CA ASN A 44 -17.29 -11.81 -16.10
C ASN A 44 -16.09 -12.70 -15.78
N GLN A 45 -15.40 -13.26 -16.79
CA GLN A 45 -14.31 -14.21 -16.57
C GLN A 45 -12.95 -13.52 -16.27
N PRO A 46 -12.50 -12.49 -17.02
CA PRO A 46 -11.34 -11.70 -16.63
C PRO A 46 -11.48 -11.05 -15.24
N VAL A 47 -12.67 -10.50 -14.93
CA VAL A 47 -12.95 -9.90 -13.61
C VAL A 47 -12.79 -10.93 -12.48
N LYS A 48 -13.28 -12.16 -12.68
CA LYS A 48 -13.08 -13.25 -11.71
C LYS A 48 -11.62 -13.64 -11.52
N SER A 49 -10.80 -13.61 -12.57
CA SER A 49 -9.36 -13.89 -12.44
C SER A 49 -8.69 -12.82 -11.59
N CYS A 50 -8.89 -11.54 -11.93
CA CYS A 50 -8.36 -10.42 -11.16
C CYS A 50 -8.78 -10.50 -9.68
N MET A 51 -10.07 -10.73 -9.39
CA MET A 51 -10.54 -10.84 -8.00
C MET A 51 -9.88 -11.99 -7.23
N ASN A 52 -9.59 -13.12 -7.90
CA ASN A 52 -8.92 -14.26 -7.28
C ASN A 52 -7.45 -13.94 -6.94
N ASP A 53 -6.76 -13.22 -7.81
CA ASP A 53 -5.36 -12.86 -7.61
C ASP A 53 -5.21 -11.74 -6.56
N GLU A 54 -6.11 -10.76 -6.56
CA GLU A 54 -6.28 -9.76 -5.50
C GLU A 54 -6.57 -10.41 -4.13
N GLN A 55 -7.48 -11.39 -4.06
CA GLN A 55 -7.79 -12.11 -2.82
C GLN A 55 -6.59 -12.90 -2.28
N LYS A 56 -5.82 -13.58 -3.15
CA LYS A 56 -4.58 -14.27 -2.75
C LYS A 56 -3.55 -13.28 -2.21
N ALA A 57 -3.37 -12.13 -2.88
CA ALA A 57 -2.43 -11.12 -2.45
C ALA A 57 -2.85 -10.49 -1.11
N GLN A 58 -4.14 -10.23 -0.90
CA GLN A 58 -4.69 -9.79 0.38
C GLN A 58 -4.41 -10.80 1.52
N GLN A 59 -4.57 -12.10 1.26
CA GLN A 59 -4.28 -13.16 2.23
C GLN A 59 -2.78 -13.25 2.58
N GLN A 60 -1.90 -13.12 1.58
CA GLN A 60 -0.45 -13.07 1.81
C GLN A 60 -0.03 -11.81 2.58
N LEU A 61 -0.57 -10.65 2.20
CA LEU A 61 -0.37 -9.41 2.95
C LEU A 61 -0.81 -9.58 4.40
N ALA A 62 -2.01 -10.12 4.65
CA ALA A 62 -2.52 -10.32 6.01
C ALA A 62 -1.64 -11.27 6.85
N SER A 63 -1.07 -12.33 6.26
CA SER A 63 -0.22 -13.29 6.98
C SER A 63 1.14 -12.71 7.36
N GLN A 64 1.70 -11.82 6.53
CA GLN A 64 3.05 -11.29 6.71
C GLN A 64 3.11 -9.78 7.02
N TRP A 65 1.98 -9.10 7.21
CA TRP A 65 1.89 -7.65 7.40
C TRP A 65 2.79 -7.15 8.53
N SER A 66 2.80 -7.83 9.67
CA SER A 66 3.63 -7.49 10.84
C SER A 66 5.15 -7.60 10.59
N THR A 67 5.58 -8.29 9.53
CA THR A 67 6.99 -8.43 9.16
C THR A 67 7.50 -7.26 8.32
N PHE A 68 6.61 -6.49 7.69
CA PHE A 68 7.00 -5.33 6.89
C PHE A 68 7.28 -4.10 7.78
N PRO A 69 8.39 -3.36 7.56
CA PRO A 69 8.66 -2.12 8.27
C PRO A 69 7.56 -1.07 8.03
N ALA A 70 7.24 -0.28 9.07
CA ALA A 70 6.24 0.78 8.98
C ALA A 70 6.55 1.83 7.89
N ALA A 71 7.83 2.11 7.64
CA ALA A 71 8.26 3.00 6.55
C ALA A 71 7.87 2.44 5.16
N ASN A 72 8.17 1.17 4.89
CA ASN A 72 7.82 0.50 3.64
C ASN A 72 6.30 0.44 3.45
N LYS A 73 5.54 0.14 4.52
CA LYS A 73 4.06 0.18 4.51
C LYS A 73 3.50 1.54 4.12
N ALA A 74 4.04 2.62 4.69
CA ALA A 74 3.63 3.98 4.35
C ALA A 74 4.01 4.34 2.91
N GLN A 75 5.22 3.99 2.47
CA GLN A 75 5.72 4.21 1.11
C GLN A 75 4.82 3.50 0.08
N CYS A 76 4.75 2.16 0.11
CA CYS A 76 3.97 1.38 -0.84
C CYS A 76 2.46 1.67 -0.75
N GLY A 77 1.92 1.83 0.47
CA GLY A 77 0.52 2.20 0.66
C GLY A 77 0.16 3.57 0.06
N SER A 78 1.10 4.53 0.06
CA SER A 78 0.89 5.82 -0.61
C SER A 78 0.92 5.72 -2.13
N MET A 79 1.66 4.76 -2.71
CA MET A 79 1.68 4.53 -4.16
C MET A 79 0.33 4.00 -4.65
N GLU A 80 -0.26 3.03 -3.93
CA GLU A 80 -1.62 2.53 -4.23
C GLU A 80 -2.69 3.63 -4.12
N ALA A 81 -2.51 4.58 -3.20
CA ALA A 81 -3.45 5.70 -3.03
C ALA A 81 -3.35 6.78 -4.13
N ILE A 82 -2.33 6.75 -4.97
CA ILE A 82 -2.15 7.65 -6.13
C ILE A 82 -2.79 7.05 -7.39
N GLY A 83 -3.02 5.74 -7.44
CA GLY A 83 -3.71 5.07 -8.54
C GLY A 83 -5.24 5.14 -8.45
N ASP A 84 -5.93 5.18 -9.59
CA ASP A 84 -7.40 5.06 -9.66
C ASP A 84 -7.90 3.64 -9.30
N THR A 85 -7.03 2.64 -9.38
CA THR A 85 -7.29 1.22 -9.11
C THR A 85 -6.26 0.64 -8.13
N PRO A 86 -6.45 0.82 -6.80
CA PRO A 86 -5.55 0.23 -5.80
C PRO A 86 -5.59 -1.31 -5.85
N SER A 87 -4.42 -1.94 -5.71
CA SER A 87 -4.19 -3.37 -5.87
C SER A 87 -3.38 -3.96 -4.72
N TYR A 88 -3.86 -5.08 -4.16
CA TYR A 88 -3.09 -5.87 -3.21
C TYR A 88 -1.90 -6.57 -3.86
N VAL A 89 -2.00 -6.94 -5.15
CA VAL A 89 -0.88 -7.54 -5.90
C VAL A 89 0.28 -6.53 -6.03
N SER A 90 -0.04 -5.28 -6.38
CA SER A 90 0.94 -4.19 -6.46
C SER A 90 1.54 -3.86 -5.08
N LEU A 91 0.70 -3.68 -4.06
CA LEU A 91 1.15 -3.43 -2.68
C LEU A 91 2.07 -4.53 -2.15
N LEU A 92 1.70 -5.79 -2.34
CA LEU A 92 2.50 -6.96 -1.96
C LEU A 92 3.86 -6.96 -2.68
N THR A 93 3.86 -6.71 -3.98
CA THR A 93 5.06 -6.66 -4.81
C THR A 93 6.00 -5.56 -4.36
N CYS A 94 5.49 -4.34 -4.13
CA CYS A 94 6.28 -3.21 -3.63
C CYS A 94 6.93 -3.53 -2.29
N LEU A 95 6.17 -4.09 -1.34
CA LEU A 95 6.66 -4.43 -0.01
C LEU A 95 7.70 -5.56 -0.03
N GLN A 96 7.56 -6.54 -0.94
CA GLN A 96 8.56 -7.58 -1.17
C GLN A 96 9.84 -7.03 -1.82
N MET A 97 9.72 -6.13 -2.79
CA MET A 97 10.86 -5.47 -3.43
C MET A 97 11.66 -4.62 -2.43
N ASP A 98 10.98 -3.81 -1.59
CA ASP A 98 11.63 -3.02 -0.53
C ASP A 98 12.21 -3.89 0.61
N GLN A 99 11.79 -5.15 0.77
CA GLN A 99 12.45 -6.12 1.66
C GLN A 99 13.75 -6.68 1.05
N ILE A 100 13.80 -6.86 -0.28
CA ILE A 100 14.97 -7.42 -1.00
C ILE A 100 16.05 -6.35 -1.24
N ALA A 101 15.67 -5.07 -1.36
CA ALA A 101 16.57 -3.96 -1.65
C ALA A 101 17.40 -3.45 -0.44
N LYS A 102 17.57 -4.27 0.61
CA LYS A 102 18.11 -3.86 1.91
C LYS A 102 19.31 -4.69 2.37
#